data_AF-A0A7X6PG92-F1
#
_entry.id   AF-A0A7X6PG92-F1
#
_cell.length_a   1.000
_cell.length_b   1.000
_cell.length_c   1.000
_cell.angle_alpha   90.00
_cell.angle_beta   90.00
_cell.angle_gamma   90.00
#
_symmetry.space_group_name_H-M   'P 1'
#
loop_
_entity.id
_entity.type
_entity.pdbx_description
1 polymer ?
#
loop_
_entity_poly.entity_id
_entity_poly.type
_entity_poly.pdbx_seq_one_letter_code
_entity_poly.pdbx_strand_id
1 'polypeptide(L)'
;AWAFRNSGVMLHSQSPESMLLDQDFPVSLEAQFLGGNGVDERPTLNVCSPGTHIVINDSLITTHCINSSSKTYHGDVWVSCELAVFADSIIHHIVEGDTVLTYSKPYVGGSNKPENYPVPDGTLIKEGYICLQAESHPVEFRKIELLNLENK
;
A
#
# COMPACT_ATOMS: atom_id res chain seq x y z
N ALA A 1 3.75 10.44 -18.11
CA ALA A 1 3.00 9.62 -17.15
C ALA A 1 2.44 8.40 -17.86
N TRP A 2 2.65 7.20 -17.32
CA TRP A 2 2.22 5.93 -17.90
C TRP A 2 0.94 5.36 -17.24
N ALA A 3 0.62 5.72 -15.99
CA ALA A 3 -0.61 5.33 -15.28
C ALA A 3 -1.38 6.57 -14.82
N PHE A 4 -2.65 6.72 -15.20
CA PHE A 4 -3.45 7.92 -14.94
C PHE A 4 -3.84 8.06 -13.46
N ARG A 5 -3.41 9.15 -12.82
CA ARG A 5 -3.72 9.50 -11.42
C ARG A 5 -3.50 8.30 -10.49
N ASN A 6 -2.32 7.69 -10.60
CA ASN A 6 -1.88 6.57 -9.77
C ASN A 6 -0.73 7.04 -8.88
N SER A 7 -0.80 6.73 -7.60
CA SER A 7 0.20 6.99 -6.57
C SER A 7 -0.12 6.04 -5.42
N GLY A 8 0.48 6.22 -4.25
CA GLY A 8 0.23 5.38 -3.11
C GLY A 8 1.06 5.81 -1.91
N VAL A 9 0.80 5.13 -0.80
CA VAL A 9 1.67 5.14 0.36
C VAL A 9 2.11 3.72 0.64
N MET A 10 3.43 3.52 0.75
CA MET A 10 3.98 2.24 1.16
C MET A 10 3.99 2.14 2.67
N LEU A 11 3.53 0.99 3.16
CA LEU A 11 3.58 0.56 4.54
C LEU A 11 4.61 -0.56 4.68
N HIS A 12 5.24 -0.61 5.85
CA HIS A 12 6.26 -1.60 6.16
C HIS A 12 7.32 -1.74 5.05
N SER A 13 7.72 -0.60 4.49
CA SER A 13 8.66 -0.55 3.37
C SER A 13 10.06 -0.93 3.82
N GLN A 14 10.80 -1.62 2.95
CA GLN A 14 12.27 -1.69 3.04
C GLN A 14 12.87 -0.27 3.15
N SER A 15 14.06 -0.16 3.72
CA SER A 15 14.69 1.15 3.90
C SER A 15 15.09 1.78 2.56
N PRO A 16 15.02 3.11 2.43
CA PRO A 16 15.48 3.81 1.23
C PRO A 16 16.94 3.49 0.86
N GLU A 17 17.81 3.34 1.85
CA GLU A 17 19.25 3.06 1.66
C GLU A 17 19.51 1.62 1.19
N SER A 18 18.57 0.71 1.44
CA SER A 18 18.65 -0.69 1.00
C SER A 18 18.14 -0.91 -0.43
N MET A 19 17.48 0.10 -1.02
CA MET A 19 16.96 0.00 -2.38
C MET A 19 18.11 -0.06 -3.40
N LEU A 20 17.96 -0.93 -4.40
CA LEU A 20 18.86 -0.92 -5.55
C LEU A 20 18.54 0.29 -6.45
N LEU A 21 19.55 0.76 -7.21
CA LEU A 21 19.38 1.88 -8.14
C LEU A 21 18.27 1.62 -9.17
N ASP A 22 18.16 0.39 -9.65
CA ASP A 22 17.19 -0.01 -10.69
C ASP A 22 16.04 -0.86 -10.09
N GLN A 23 15.73 -0.70 -8.80
CA GLN A 23 14.59 -1.37 -8.18
C GLN A 23 13.31 -0.53 -8.34
N ASP A 24 12.32 -1.09 -9.04
CA ASP A 24 11.07 -0.38 -9.37
C ASP A 24 10.24 0.00 -8.13
N PHE A 25 10.13 -0.92 -7.17
CA PHE A 25 9.33 -0.74 -5.96
C PHE A 25 10.06 -1.29 -4.74
N PRO A 26 9.94 -0.63 -3.56
CA PRO A 26 10.43 -1.23 -2.32
C PRO A 26 9.66 -2.53 -2.02
N VAL A 27 10.34 -3.51 -1.43
CA VAL A 27 9.64 -4.63 -0.78
C VAL A 27 8.78 -4.05 0.33
N SER A 28 7.46 -4.08 0.14
CA SER A 28 6.51 -3.33 0.95
C SER A 28 5.07 -3.77 0.72
N LEU A 29 4.16 -3.21 1.49
CA LEU A 29 2.75 -3.12 1.13
C LEU A 29 2.48 -1.72 0.58
N GLU A 30 1.61 -1.58 -0.40
CA GLU A 30 1.17 -0.30 -0.93
C GLU A 30 -0.33 -0.14 -0.68
N ALA A 31 -0.72 0.96 -0.02
CA ALA A 31 -2.07 1.47 -0.09
C ALA A 31 -2.16 2.44 -1.28
N GLN A 32 -2.70 1.93 -2.39
CA GLN A 32 -2.70 2.62 -3.68
C GLN A 32 -3.69 3.78 -3.69
N PHE A 33 -3.24 4.95 -4.10
CA PHE A 33 -4.09 6.09 -4.45
C PHE A 33 -4.43 6.05 -5.94
N LEU A 34 -5.69 5.75 -6.24
CA LEU A 34 -6.17 5.67 -7.62
C LEU A 34 -7.30 6.69 -7.86
N GLY A 35 -7.04 7.66 -8.73
CA GLY A 35 -8.03 8.65 -9.15
C GLY A 35 -8.88 8.16 -10.31
N GLY A 36 -10.17 8.51 -10.32
CA GLY A 36 -11.06 8.21 -11.44
C GLY A 36 -10.65 8.94 -12.72
N ASN A 37 -10.89 8.32 -13.88
CA ASN A 37 -10.66 8.90 -15.21
C ASN A 37 -11.91 9.58 -15.81
N GLY A 38 -13.04 9.52 -15.10
CA GLY A 38 -14.31 10.13 -15.49
C GLY A 38 -15.31 9.15 -16.09
N VAL A 39 -14.91 7.89 -16.28
CA VAL A 39 -15.73 6.86 -16.92
C VAL A 39 -15.72 5.56 -16.14
N ASP A 40 -14.53 5.06 -15.81
CA ASP A 40 -14.36 3.73 -15.24
C ASP A 40 -14.41 3.72 -13.71
N GLU A 41 -14.86 2.60 -13.14
CA GLU A 41 -14.71 2.31 -11.72
C GLU A 41 -13.24 2.01 -11.40
N ARG A 42 -12.67 2.88 -10.55
CA ARG A 42 -11.28 2.86 -10.10
C ARG A 42 -11.29 3.13 -8.59
N PRO A 43 -11.56 2.12 -7.75
CA PRO A 43 -11.51 2.28 -6.30
C PRO A 43 -10.12 2.72 -5.86
N THR A 44 -10.05 3.48 -4.77
CA THR A 44 -8.80 3.92 -4.14
C THR A 44 -8.52 3.14 -2.84
N LEU A 45 -7.33 3.29 -2.28
CA LEU A 45 -6.80 2.45 -1.20
C LEU A 45 -6.92 0.95 -1.47
N ASN A 46 -6.64 0.55 -2.71
CA ASN A 46 -6.37 -0.84 -3.03
C ASN A 46 -5.10 -1.27 -2.30
N VAL A 47 -4.89 -2.58 -2.11
CA VAL A 47 -3.59 -3.08 -1.66
C VAL A 47 -2.82 -3.60 -2.84
N CYS A 48 -1.59 -3.15 -3.02
CA CYS A 48 -0.60 -3.82 -3.86
C CYS A 48 0.55 -4.35 -2.99
N SER A 49 1.12 -5.50 -3.35
CA SER A 49 2.07 -6.22 -2.48
C SER A 49 3.42 -6.49 -3.18
N PRO A 50 4.20 -5.45 -3.55
CA PRO A 50 5.50 -5.63 -4.20
C PRO A 50 6.46 -6.33 -3.24
N GLY A 51 6.99 -7.48 -3.65
CA GLY A 51 7.88 -8.29 -2.82
C GLY A 51 7.25 -8.79 -1.51
N THR A 52 5.91 -8.78 -1.42
CA THR A 52 5.19 -9.28 -0.26
C THR A 52 3.93 -10.07 -0.63
N HIS A 53 3.41 -10.80 0.35
CA HIS A 53 2.10 -11.45 0.31
C HIS A 53 1.31 -11.09 1.57
N ILE A 54 -0.02 -11.25 1.50
CA ILE A 54 -0.95 -10.94 2.58
C ILE A 54 -1.99 -12.05 2.74
N VAL A 55 -2.73 -12.00 3.85
CA VAL A 55 -3.88 -12.87 4.10
C VAL A 55 -5.16 -12.05 4.21
N ILE A 56 -6.18 -12.42 3.41
CA ILE A 56 -7.53 -11.87 3.46
C ILE A 56 -8.50 -13.02 3.74
N ASN A 57 -9.34 -12.90 4.77
CA ASN A 57 -10.33 -13.93 5.15
C ASN A 57 -9.71 -15.34 5.22
N ASP A 58 -8.61 -15.46 5.97
CA ASP A 58 -7.81 -16.69 6.14
C ASP A 58 -7.19 -17.28 4.87
N SER A 59 -7.32 -16.61 3.73
CA SER A 59 -6.78 -17.04 2.45
C SER A 59 -5.53 -16.26 2.09
N LEU A 60 -4.48 -16.97 1.68
CA LEU A 60 -3.28 -16.36 1.10
C LEU A 60 -3.62 -15.69 -0.22
N ILE A 61 -3.28 -14.41 -0.32
CA ILE A 61 -3.35 -13.62 -1.54
C ILE A 61 -1.95 -13.49 -2.14
N THR A 62 -1.76 -14.10 -3.31
CA THR A 62 -0.54 -13.95 -4.13
C THR A 62 -0.73 -13.00 -5.31
N THR A 63 -1.97 -12.61 -5.60
CA THR A 63 -2.30 -11.59 -6.60
C THR A 63 -1.71 -10.25 -6.15
N HIS A 64 -0.95 -9.62 -7.05
CA HIS A 64 -0.19 -8.43 -6.70
C HIS A 64 -1.05 -7.26 -6.22
N CYS A 65 -2.21 -7.00 -6.85
CA CYS A 65 -3.12 -5.93 -6.44
C CYS A 65 -4.54 -6.47 -6.21
N ILE A 66 -5.14 -6.09 -5.09
CA ILE A 66 -6.53 -6.38 -4.74
C ILE A 66 -7.28 -5.06 -4.51
N ASN A 67 -8.41 -4.94 -5.20
CA ASN A 67 -9.26 -3.76 -5.08
C ASN A 67 -9.89 -3.65 -3.69
N SER A 68 -10.01 -2.41 -3.20
CA SER A 68 -10.85 -2.10 -2.05
C SER A 68 -12.33 -2.04 -2.43
N SER A 69 -13.21 -1.92 -1.44
CA SER A 69 -14.63 -1.65 -1.64
C SER A 69 -14.97 -0.16 -1.76
N SER A 70 -13.98 0.72 -1.84
CA SER A 70 -14.24 2.17 -1.92
C SER A 70 -14.91 2.56 -3.23
N LYS A 71 -15.62 3.69 -3.23
CA LYS A 71 -16.08 4.32 -4.47
C LYS A 71 -14.92 4.94 -5.25
N THR A 72 -15.19 5.26 -6.50
CA THR A 72 -14.25 6.03 -7.35
C THR A 72 -14.39 7.52 -7.09
N TYR A 73 -13.24 8.21 -7.00
CA TYR A 73 -13.19 9.66 -6.85
C TYR A 73 -12.73 10.31 -8.16
N HIS A 74 -13.67 10.90 -8.90
CA HIS A 74 -13.40 11.57 -10.18
C HIS A 74 -13.05 13.06 -9.99
N GLY A 75 -12.22 13.59 -10.89
CA GLY A 75 -11.83 15.00 -10.89
C GLY A 75 -10.89 15.37 -9.73
N ASP A 76 -10.52 16.65 -9.66
CA ASP A 76 -9.58 17.16 -8.65
C ASP A 76 -10.31 17.42 -7.34
N VAL A 77 -10.26 16.41 -6.47
CA VAL A 77 -10.94 16.40 -5.17
C VAL A 77 -9.96 15.98 -4.08
N TRP A 78 -10.16 16.52 -2.89
CA TRP A 78 -9.50 16.00 -1.70
C TRP A 78 -10.23 14.75 -1.22
N VAL A 79 -9.45 13.73 -0.88
CA VAL A 79 -9.94 12.48 -0.29
C VAL A 79 -9.19 12.25 1.01
N SER A 80 -9.92 12.00 2.08
CA SER A 80 -9.37 11.64 3.39
C SER A 80 -9.09 10.14 3.42
N CYS A 81 -7.82 9.79 3.68
CA CYS A 81 -7.36 8.41 3.76
C CYS A 81 -6.71 8.18 5.13
N GLU A 82 -7.01 7.04 5.74
CA GLU A 82 -6.41 6.58 6.99
C GLU A 82 -5.96 5.11 6.86
N LEU A 83 -4.85 4.79 7.51
CA LEU A 83 -4.31 3.43 7.59
C LEU A 83 -4.12 3.09 9.07
N ALA A 84 -4.89 2.12 9.56
CA ALA A 84 -4.72 1.59 10.91
C ALA A 84 -3.91 0.30 10.84
N VAL A 85 -2.66 0.36 11.31
CA VAL A 85 -1.66 -0.70 11.13
C VAL A 85 -1.25 -1.24 12.50
N PHE A 86 -1.69 -2.45 12.83
CA PHE A 86 -1.35 -3.13 14.07
C PHE A 86 -0.25 -4.17 13.81
N ALA A 87 0.97 -3.68 13.57
CA ALA A 87 2.13 -4.48 13.19
C ALA A 87 1.79 -5.47 12.05
N ASP A 88 1.95 -6.78 12.28
CA ASP A 88 1.59 -7.86 11.35
C ASP A 88 0.20 -8.46 11.62
N SER A 89 -0.50 -8.01 12.67
CA SER A 89 -1.74 -8.63 13.12
C SER A 89 -2.95 -8.27 12.25
N ILE A 90 -3.18 -6.97 12.03
CA ILE A 90 -4.29 -6.48 11.21
C ILE A 90 -3.97 -5.10 10.64
N ILE A 91 -4.37 -4.89 9.39
CA ILE A 91 -4.18 -3.66 8.65
C ILE A 91 -5.52 -3.27 8.02
N HIS A 92 -5.97 -2.06 8.30
CA HIS A 92 -7.19 -1.49 7.73
C HIS A 92 -6.86 -0.33 6.81
N HIS A 93 -7.49 -0.31 5.64
CA HIS A 93 -7.55 0.87 4.79
C HIS A 93 -8.91 1.56 4.98
N ILE A 94 -8.88 2.85 5.24
CA ILE A 94 -10.06 3.65 5.59
C ILE A 94 -10.13 4.85 4.65
N VAL A 95 -11.28 5.05 4.02
CA VAL A 95 -11.54 6.19 3.11
C VAL A 95 -12.74 6.95 3.64
N GLU A 96 -12.59 8.25 3.87
CA GLU A 96 -13.67 9.14 4.37
C GLU A 96 -14.36 8.59 5.65
N GLY A 97 -13.61 7.88 6.49
CA GLY A 97 -14.10 7.29 7.75
C GLY A 97 -14.66 5.87 7.63
N ASP A 98 -14.80 5.32 6.42
CA ASP A 98 -15.29 3.97 6.18
C ASP A 98 -14.12 3.00 5.92
N THR A 99 -14.10 1.85 6.61
CA THR A 99 -13.14 0.77 6.33
C THR A 99 -13.48 0.09 5.01
N VAL A 100 -12.57 0.18 4.03
CA VAL A 100 -12.78 -0.33 2.67
C VAL A 100 -11.93 -1.55 2.33
N LEU A 101 -10.92 -1.86 3.13
CA LEU A 101 -10.12 -3.07 2.99
C LEU A 101 -9.55 -3.48 4.34
N THR A 102 -9.43 -4.79 4.57
CA THR A 102 -8.80 -5.34 5.78
C THR A 102 -8.03 -6.60 5.43
N TYR A 103 -6.79 -6.70 5.91
CA TYR A 103 -5.93 -7.87 5.72
C TYR A 103 -4.97 -8.03 6.90
N SER A 104 -4.21 -9.12 6.89
CA SER A 104 -3.31 -9.49 7.98
C SER A 104 -2.07 -10.21 7.46
N LYS A 105 -1.12 -10.44 8.37
CA LYS A 105 0.07 -11.29 8.17
C LYS A 105 0.81 -10.96 6.88
N PRO A 106 1.27 -9.71 6.68
CA PRO A 106 2.16 -9.43 5.58
C PRO A 106 3.48 -10.18 5.78
N TYR A 107 4.00 -10.78 4.71
CA TYR A 107 5.30 -11.44 4.75
C TYR A 107 6.03 -11.31 3.42
N VAL A 108 7.36 -11.42 3.47
CA VAL A 108 8.23 -11.34 2.30
C VAL A 108 7.93 -12.48 1.33
N GLY A 109 7.74 -12.17 0.05
CA GLY A 109 7.41 -13.15 -0.99
C GLY A 109 6.97 -12.49 -2.30
N GLY A 110 6.46 -13.25 -3.26
CA GLY A 110 5.89 -12.67 -4.48
C GLY A 110 6.89 -12.06 -5.46
N SER A 111 6.34 -11.39 -6.47
CA SER A 111 7.09 -10.72 -7.55
C SER A 111 7.58 -9.33 -7.14
N ASN A 112 8.44 -8.71 -7.94
CA ASN A 112 9.01 -7.36 -7.72
C ASN A 112 9.94 -7.26 -6.49
N LYS A 113 10.37 -8.40 -5.96
CA LYS A 113 11.44 -8.52 -4.97
C LYS A 113 12.79 -8.68 -5.70
N PRO A 114 13.85 -7.99 -5.29
CA PRO A 114 15.20 -8.24 -5.81
C PRO A 114 15.63 -9.70 -5.62
N GLU A 115 16.35 -10.27 -6.58
CA GLU A 115 16.82 -11.67 -6.51
C GLU A 115 17.68 -11.93 -5.26
N ASN A 116 18.49 -10.95 -4.88
CA ASN A 116 19.39 -10.98 -3.72
C ASN A 116 18.80 -10.28 -2.49
N TYR A 117 17.48 -10.15 -2.38
CA TYR A 117 16.86 -9.53 -1.21
C TYR A 117 17.25 -10.30 0.08
N PRO A 118 17.77 -9.61 1.12
CA PRO A 118 18.44 -10.28 2.24
C PRO A 118 17.48 -10.96 3.22
N VAL A 119 16.18 -10.69 3.12
CA VAL A 119 15.17 -11.28 4.01
C VAL A 119 14.55 -12.50 3.33
N PRO A 120 14.54 -13.69 3.97
CA PRO A 120 13.95 -14.90 3.41
C PRO A 120 12.44 -14.79 3.19
N ASP A 121 11.95 -15.49 2.17
CA ASP A 121 10.51 -15.63 1.90
C ASP A 121 9.79 -16.30 3.08
N GLY A 122 8.57 -15.85 3.36
CA GLY A 122 7.78 -16.29 4.51
C GLY A 122 8.10 -15.55 5.81
N THR A 123 9.07 -14.65 5.82
CA THR A 123 9.35 -13.79 6.99
C THR A 123 8.22 -12.78 7.18
N LEU A 124 7.54 -12.83 8.33
CA LEU A 124 6.51 -11.85 8.71
C LEU A 124 7.10 -10.46 8.84
N ILE A 125 6.38 -9.47 8.31
CA ILE A 125 6.78 -8.07 8.31
C ILE A 125 5.92 -7.34 9.34
N LYS A 126 6.55 -6.88 10.42
CA LYS A 126 5.86 -6.24 11.55
C LYS A 126 6.03 -4.72 11.56
N GLU A 127 7.09 -4.25 10.93
CA GLU A 127 7.54 -2.86 10.96
C GLU A 127 8.32 -2.53 9.69
N GLY A 128 8.51 -1.24 9.44
CA GLY A 128 9.31 -0.74 8.33
C GLY A 128 9.08 0.76 8.14
N TYR A 129 9.50 1.27 6.98
CA TYR A 129 9.35 2.67 6.63
C TYR A 129 7.95 2.96 6.07
N ILE A 130 7.54 4.22 6.16
CA ILE A 130 6.37 4.75 5.46
C ILE A 130 6.87 5.66 4.33
N CYS A 131 6.47 5.38 3.10
CA CYS A 131 6.93 6.12 1.92
C CYS A 131 5.74 6.71 1.17
N LEU A 132 5.78 8.00 0.84
CA LEU A 132 4.80 8.62 -0.06
C LEU A 132 5.30 8.52 -1.49
N GLN A 133 4.56 7.80 -2.32
CA GLN A 133 5.00 7.50 -3.67
C GLN A 133 4.71 8.67 -4.61
N ALA A 134 5.72 9.06 -5.39
CA ALA A 134 5.56 9.92 -6.55
C ALA A 134 5.53 9.07 -7.82
N GLU A 135 4.42 8.37 -8.07
CA GLU A 135 4.27 7.54 -9.27
C GLU A 135 3.56 8.31 -10.37
N SER A 136 4.14 8.31 -11.58
CA SER A 136 3.51 8.63 -12.86
C SER A 136 2.83 9.99 -13.05
N HIS A 137 1.83 10.35 -12.23
CA HIS A 137 1.07 11.60 -12.25
C HIS A 137 1.32 12.46 -11.00
N PRO A 138 1.17 13.79 -11.11
CA PRO A 138 1.20 14.67 -9.94
C PRO A 138 0.11 14.30 -8.92
N VAL A 139 0.49 14.37 -7.65
CA VAL A 139 -0.38 14.17 -6.49
C VAL A 139 -0.07 15.24 -5.45
N GLU A 140 -1.09 15.73 -4.76
CA GLU A 140 -0.95 16.69 -3.67
C GLU A 140 -1.32 16.05 -2.34
N PHE A 141 -0.49 16.29 -1.33
CA PHE A 141 -0.73 15.83 0.03
C PHE A 141 -0.90 17.01 0.97
N ARG A 142 -1.80 16.88 1.95
CA ARG A 142 -1.91 17.82 3.07
C ARG A 142 -2.35 17.08 4.33
N LYS A 143 -2.02 17.64 5.50
CA LYS A 143 -2.38 17.09 6.82
C LYS A 143 -1.94 15.63 6.99
N ILE A 144 -0.67 15.36 6.73
CA ILE A 144 -0.09 14.04 7.02
C ILE A 144 0.19 13.99 8.51
N GLU A 145 -0.52 13.10 9.21
CA GLU A 145 -0.44 12.91 10.66
C GLU A 145 -0.10 11.45 10.94
N LEU A 146 0.65 11.20 12.03
CA LEU A 146 1.04 9.86 12.44
C LEU A 146 0.79 9.71 13.94
N LEU A 147 0.16 8.59 14.31
CA LEU A 147 -0.05 8.21 15.71
C LEU A 147 0.59 6.84 15.95
N ASN A 148 1.56 6.78 16.86
CA ASN A 148 2.13 5.50 17.31
C ASN A 148 1.12 4.79 18.25
N LEU A 149 0.83 3.53 17.95
CA LEU A 149 -0.14 2.69 18.66
C LEU A 149 0.49 1.75 19.71
N GLU A 150 1.83 1.63 19.82
CA GLU A 150 2.52 0.65 20.67
C GLU A 150 2.09 0.63 22.15
N ASN A 151 1.55 1.75 22.66
CA ASN A 151 1.14 1.91 24.06
C ASN A 151 -0.36 2.25 24.22
N LYS A 152 -1.19 1.91 23.22
CA LYS A 152 -2.64 2.08 23.26
C LYS A 152 -3.35 0.74 23.32
#